data_AF-A0A8I1Q7Y7-F1
#
_entry.id   AF-A0A8I1Q7Y7-F1
#
_cell.length_a   1.000
_cell.length_b   1.000
_cell.length_c   1.000
_cell.angle_alpha   90.00
_cell.angle_beta   90.00
_cell.angle_gamma   90.00
#
_symmetry.space_group_name_H-M   'P 1'
#
loop_
_entity.id
_entity.type
_entity.pdbx_description
1 polymer ?
#
loop_
_entity_poly.entity_id
_entity_poly.type
_entity_poly.pdbx_seq_one_letter_code
_entity_poly.pdbx_strand_id
1 'polypeptide(L)'
;MWSNTMRLIVGLFMQLFLSLTCFAHTFSVYVSFSMPKQLLIETLQESVQLNIPVYLNGLHQDSMAKTVRKIMSLSQSVPNLNLQIDPTAFERYAITSVPALVVDNGHVFDVIYGNLSLKKGLERIVDQGVSGLSLEQLRGHYER
;
A
#
# COMPACT_ATOMS: atom_id res chain seq x y z
N MET A 1 -41.35 -7.31 31.46
CA MET A 1 -41.69 -5.94 31.01
C MET A 1 -40.53 -5.03 31.38
N TRP A 2 -39.59 -4.80 30.45
CA TRP A 2 -38.36 -4.02 30.74
C TRP A 2 -38.72 -2.53 30.86
N SER A 3 -38.17 -1.83 31.86
CA SER A 3 -38.43 -0.40 32.07
C SER A 3 -37.86 0.43 30.92
N ASN A 4 -38.54 1.52 30.54
CA ASN A 4 -38.12 2.41 29.44
C ASN A 4 -36.69 2.96 29.62
N THR A 5 -36.21 3.06 30.86
CA THR A 5 -34.83 3.43 31.20
C THR A 5 -33.80 2.44 30.68
N MET A 6 -34.11 1.15 30.65
CA MET A 6 -33.19 0.10 30.21
C MET A 6 -33.12 0.00 28.68
N ARG A 7 -34.21 0.32 27.98
CA ARG A 7 -34.21 0.44 26.50
C ARG A 7 -33.39 1.65 26.03
N LEU A 8 -33.40 2.75 26.79
CA LEU A 8 -32.62 3.96 26.49
C LEU A 8 -31.11 3.76 26.69
N ILE A 9 -30.70 3.12 27.78
CA ILE A 9 -29.28 2.85 28.06
C ILE A 9 -28.69 1.87 27.03
N VAL A 10 -29.45 0.82 26.68
CA VAL A 10 -29.03 -0.15 25.64
C VAL A 10 -28.96 0.51 24.27
N GLY A 11 -29.91 1.40 23.93
CA GLY A 11 -29.88 2.17 22.68
C GLY A 11 -28.66 3.10 22.59
N LEU A 12 -28.32 3.80 23.68
CA LEU A 12 -27.20 4.72 23.74
C LEU A 12 -25.83 4.00 23.66
N PHE A 13 -25.70 2.83 24.29
CA PHE A 13 -24.52 1.96 24.16
C PHE A 13 -24.36 1.39 22.74
N MET A 14 -25.47 1.04 22.09
CA MET A 14 -25.48 0.50 20.72
C MET A 14 -25.18 1.57 19.66
N GLN A 15 -25.49 2.84 19.93
CA GLN A 15 -25.10 3.97 19.06
C GLN A 15 -23.63 4.40 19.26
N LEU A 16 -23.09 4.29 20.48
CA LEU A 16 -21.69 4.64 20.76
C LEU A 16 -20.69 3.69 20.06
N PHE A 17 -21.07 2.43 19.86
CA PHE A 17 -20.24 1.43 19.17
C PHE A 17 -20.12 1.64 17.65
N LEU A 18 -21.01 2.44 17.04
CA LEU A 18 -21.09 2.56 15.57
C LEU A 18 -20.14 3.61 14.96
N SER A 19 -19.35 4.32 15.77
CA SER A 19 -18.58 5.50 15.31
C SER A 19 -17.05 5.39 15.36
N LEU A 20 -16.48 4.21 15.63
CA LEU A 20 -15.04 3.97 15.46
C LEU A 20 -14.74 3.39 14.07
N THR A 21 -14.87 4.19 13.02
CA THR A 21 -14.19 3.91 11.76
C THR A 21 -12.75 4.44 11.88
N CYS A 22 -11.83 3.58 12.32
CA CYS A 22 -10.41 3.85 12.15
C CYS A 22 -10.06 3.56 10.69
N PHE A 23 -9.89 4.59 9.88
CA PHE A 23 -9.31 4.43 8.56
C PHE A 23 -7.81 4.18 8.74
N ALA A 24 -7.40 2.93 8.55
CA ALA A 24 -5.99 2.57 8.58
C ALA A 24 -5.32 2.99 7.27
N HIS A 25 -4.13 3.60 7.35
CA HIS A 25 -3.31 3.83 6.18
C HIS A 25 -2.92 2.52 5.52
N THR A 26 -3.08 2.48 4.21
CA THR A 26 -2.56 1.41 3.36
C THR A 26 -1.32 1.91 2.64
N PHE A 27 -0.34 1.03 2.51
CA PHE A 27 0.94 1.30 1.87
C PHE A 27 1.05 0.38 0.66
N SER A 28 1.46 0.90 -0.48
CA SER A 28 1.61 0.10 -1.69
C SER A 28 2.68 0.65 -2.61
N VAL A 29 3.37 -0.24 -3.32
CA VAL A 29 4.40 0.12 -4.29
C VAL A 29 4.01 -0.38 -5.66
N TYR A 30 4.17 0.48 -6.66
CA TYR A 30 3.78 0.22 -8.04
C TYR A 30 5.02 0.17 -8.93
N VAL A 31 5.15 -0.93 -9.66
CA VAL A 31 6.32 -1.23 -10.48
C VAL A 31 5.94 -1.70 -11.88
N SER A 32 6.92 -1.68 -12.78
CA SER A 32 6.80 -2.26 -14.11
C SER A 32 8.06 -2.98 -14.51
N PHE A 33 7.89 -3.96 -15.39
CA PHE A 33 8.98 -4.63 -16.09
C PHE A 33 9.76 -3.77 -17.07
N SER A 34 9.31 -2.54 -17.34
CA SER A 34 10.06 -1.52 -18.10
C SER A 34 11.11 -0.78 -17.26
N MET A 35 11.08 -0.91 -15.93
CA MET A 35 12.10 -0.32 -15.06
C MET A 35 13.49 -0.91 -15.33
N PRO A 36 14.57 -0.14 -15.10
CA PRO A 36 15.92 -0.69 -15.05
C PRO A 36 15.99 -1.86 -14.07
N LYS A 37 16.61 -2.98 -14.48
CA LYS A 37 16.60 -4.24 -13.70
C LYS A 37 17.09 -4.04 -12.26
N GLN A 38 18.18 -3.28 -12.08
CA GLN A 38 18.74 -3.01 -10.75
C GLN A 38 17.75 -2.23 -9.88
N LEU A 39 17.20 -1.13 -10.40
CA LEU A 39 16.20 -0.32 -9.70
C LEU A 39 14.97 -1.14 -9.31
N LEU A 40 14.49 -2.02 -10.20
CA LEU A 40 13.38 -2.91 -9.91
C LEU A 40 13.73 -3.85 -8.74
N ILE A 41 14.89 -4.50 -8.77
CA ILE A 41 15.31 -5.42 -7.70
C ILE A 41 15.43 -4.69 -6.36
N GLU A 42 16.09 -3.52 -6.34
CA GLU A 42 16.26 -2.70 -5.12
C GLU A 42 14.89 -2.29 -4.55
N THR A 43 13.97 -1.82 -5.40
CA THR A 43 12.60 -1.45 -5.01
C THR A 43 11.85 -2.64 -4.40
N LEU A 44 11.96 -3.82 -5.02
CA LEU A 44 11.31 -5.04 -4.53
C LEU A 44 11.90 -5.52 -3.20
N GLN A 45 13.22 -5.44 -3.03
CA GLN A 45 13.89 -5.79 -1.78
C GLN A 45 13.44 -4.87 -0.64
N GLU A 46 13.39 -3.56 -0.89
CA GLU A 46 12.94 -2.59 0.10
C GLU A 46 11.45 -2.80 0.43
N SER A 47 10.62 -3.13 -0.57
CA SER A 47 9.20 -3.45 -0.35
C SER A 47 9.02 -4.67 0.56
N VAL A 48 9.82 -5.72 0.36
CA VAL A 48 9.80 -6.91 1.23
C VAL A 48 10.29 -6.56 2.64
N GLN A 49 11.36 -5.78 2.78
CA GLN A 49 11.88 -5.37 4.10
C GLN A 49 10.87 -4.55 4.90
N LEU A 50 10.05 -3.75 4.22
CA LEU A 50 9.06 -2.88 4.84
C LEU A 50 7.66 -3.53 4.92
N ASN A 51 7.50 -4.79 4.48
CA ASN A 51 6.21 -5.47 4.41
C ASN A 51 5.15 -4.68 3.60
N ILE A 52 5.57 -4.05 2.50
CA ILE A 52 4.72 -3.26 1.61
C ILE A 52 4.35 -4.11 0.38
N PRO A 53 3.05 -4.29 0.06
CA PRO A 53 2.63 -5.01 -1.13
C PRO A 53 3.07 -4.30 -2.41
N VAL A 54 3.46 -5.10 -3.40
CA VAL A 54 3.89 -4.61 -4.71
C VAL A 54 2.87 -4.96 -5.79
N TYR A 55 2.50 -3.97 -6.60
CA TYR A 55 1.60 -4.09 -7.73
C TYR A 55 2.34 -3.88 -9.04
N LEU A 56 2.17 -4.82 -9.96
CA LEU A 56 2.74 -4.78 -11.30
C LEU A 56 1.70 -4.26 -12.30
N ASN A 57 2.13 -3.36 -13.19
CA ASN A 57 1.29 -2.85 -14.27
C ASN A 57 1.04 -3.93 -15.34
N GLY A 58 -0.04 -4.69 -15.18
CA GLY A 58 -0.52 -5.63 -16.19
C GLY A 58 0.47 -6.74 -16.55
N LEU A 59 0.37 -7.22 -17.79
CA LEU A 59 1.08 -8.41 -18.27
C LEU A 59 2.36 -8.07 -19.03
N HIS A 60 3.37 -8.92 -18.91
CA HIS A 60 4.55 -8.87 -19.74
C HIS A 60 4.24 -9.37 -21.16
N GLN A 61 4.35 -8.47 -22.15
CA GLN A 61 4.10 -8.77 -23.56
C GLN A 61 2.74 -9.48 -23.77
N ASP A 62 1.71 -8.99 -23.09
CA ASP A 62 0.32 -9.50 -23.15
C ASP A 62 0.19 -11.00 -22.83
N SER A 63 1.14 -11.57 -22.09
CA SER A 63 1.20 -13.01 -21.81
C SER A 63 1.36 -13.30 -20.32
N MET A 64 0.37 -13.96 -19.73
CA MET A 64 0.44 -14.48 -18.37
C MET A 64 1.64 -15.42 -18.19
N ALA A 65 1.88 -16.33 -19.13
CA ALA A 65 2.96 -17.29 -19.03
C ALA A 65 4.34 -16.62 -18.98
N LYS A 66 4.57 -15.60 -19.81
CA LYS A 66 5.82 -14.81 -19.78
C LYS A 66 5.94 -14.00 -18.49
N THR A 67 4.81 -13.45 -18.02
CA THR A 67 4.73 -12.70 -16.76
C THR A 67 5.15 -13.56 -15.57
N VAL A 68 4.56 -14.75 -15.43
CA VAL A 68 4.89 -15.70 -14.36
C VAL A 68 6.36 -16.09 -14.40
N ARG A 69 6.93 -16.38 -15.58
CA ARG A 69 8.37 -16.68 -15.71
C ARG A 69 9.26 -15.54 -15.20
N LYS A 70 8.88 -14.30 -15.49
CA LYS A 70 9.65 -13.12 -15.06
C LYS A 70 9.51 -12.90 -13.56
N ILE A 71 8.32 -13.09 -12.99
CA ILE A 71 8.09 -13.05 -11.54
C ILE A 71 8.91 -14.15 -10.84
N MET A 72 8.91 -15.38 -11.36
CA MET A 72 9.70 -16.50 -10.81
C MET A 72 11.20 -16.22 -10.86
N SER A 73 11.69 -15.56 -11.91
CA SER A 73 13.09 -15.12 -11.97
C SER A 73 13.40 -14.03 -10.94
N LEU A 74 12.46 -13.13 -10.65
CA LEU A 74 12.62 -12.11 -9.62
C LEU A 74 12.61 -12.71 -8.22
N SER A 75 11.73 -13.68 -7.94
CA SER A 75 11.66 -14.34 -6.63
C SER A 75 12.93 -15.12 -6.27
N GLN A 76 13.75 -15.49 -7.26
CA GLN A 76 15.09 -16.05 -7.02
C GLN A 76 16.09 -15.00 -6.50
N SER A 77 15.93 -13.73 -6.90
CA SER A 77 16.78 -12.61 -6.46
C SER A 77 16.23 -11.90 -5.22
N VAL A 78 14.92 -11.97 -5.02
CA VAL A 78 14.19 -11.33 -3.92
C VAL A 78 13.33 -12.40 -3.23
N PRO A 79 13.87 -13.08 -2.20
CA PRO A 79 13.11 -14.05 -1.42
C PRO A 79 11.88 -13.41 -0.78
N ASN A 80 10.81 -14.19 -0.59
CA ASN A 80 9.54 -13.75 0.00
C ASN A 80 8.83 -12.63 -0.78
N LEU A 81 9.18 -12.43 -2.05
CA LEU A 81 8.51 -11.47 -2.92
C LEU A 81 7.03 -11.82 -3.06
N ASN A 82 6.16 -10.96 -2.53
CA ASN A 82 4.72 -10.98 -2.76
C ASN A 82 4.36 -9.88 -3.77
N LEU A 83 4.08 -10.29 -5.00
CA LEU A 83 3.79 -9.39 -6.11
C LEU A 83 2.40 -9.72 -6.69
N GLN A 84 1.58 -8.69 -6.86
CA GLN A 84 0.23 -8.79 -7.40
C GLN A 84 0.16 -8.11 -8.77
N ILE A 85 -0.70 -8.63 -9.65
CA ILE A 85 -0.99 -8.01 -10.94
C ILE A 85 -2.37 -7.36 -10.81
N ASP A 86 -2.41 -6.04 -10.73
CA ASP A 86 -3.66 -5.30 -10.64
C ASP A 86 -3.56 -3.99 -11.44
N PRO A 87 -4.03 -3.97 -12.70
CA PRO A 87 -4.02 -2.76 -13.51
C PRO A 87 -5.01 -1.71 -12.99
N THR A 88 -6.09 -2.10 -12.29
CA THR A 88 -7.10 -1.16 -11.79
C THR A 88 -6.55 -0.28 -10.68
N ALA A 89 -5.59 -0.80 -9.92
CA ALA A 89 -4.89 -0.04 -8.89
C ALA A 89 -4.03 1.10 -9.48
N PHE A 90 -3.47 0.94 -10.69
CA PHE A 90 -2.75 2.02 -11.37
C PHE A 90 -3.68 3.16 -11.79
N GLU A 91 -4.87 2.82 -12.31
CA GLU A 91 -5.89 3.79 -12.70
C GLU A 91 -6.42 4.56 -11.49
N ARG A 92 -6.69 3.87 -10.37
CA ARG A 92 -7.19 4.47 -9.12
C ARG A 92 -6.30 5.63 -8.64
N TYR A 93 -4.98 5.45 -8.66
CA TYR A 93 -4.02 6.43 -8.16
C TYR A 93 -3.41 7.29 -9.26
N ALA A 94 -3.94 7.23 -10.49
CA ALA A 94 -3.47 7.97 -11.66
C ALA A 94 -1.95 7.83 -11.88
N ILE A 95 -1.42 6.62 -11.73
CA ILE A 95 0.01 6.34 -11.81
C ILE A 95 0.47 6.38 -13.27
N THR A 96 1.27 7.39 -13.60
CA THR A 96 1.79 7.63 -14.95
C THR A 96 3.27 7.29 -15.09
N SER A 97 3.98 7.07 -13.98
CA SER A 97 5.39 6.69 -13.96
C SER A 97 5.68 5.72 -12.82
N VAL A 98 6.75 4.94 -12.96
CA VAL A 98 7.18 3.95 -11.96
C VAL A 98 8.69 4.09 -11.68
N PRO A 99 9.15 3.77 -10.46
CA PRO A 99 8.36 3.28 -9.33
C PRO A 99 7.51 4.38 -8.69
N ALA A 100 6.39 3.99 -8.08
CA ALA A 100 5.53 4.89 -7.32
C ALA A 100 5.18 4.26 -5.96
N LEU A 101 5.39 5.03 -4.89
CA LEU A 101 4.96 4.70 -3.54
C LEU A 101 3.65 5.44 -3.26
N VAL A 102 2.63 4.69 -2.82
CA VAL A 102 1.32 5.24 -2.47
C VAL A 102 1.02 5.01 -1.00
N VAL A 103 0.50 6.05 -0.36
CA VAL A 103 -0.09 5.99 0.98
C VAL A 103 -1.52 6.49 0.89
N ASP A 104 -2.49 5.63 1.20
CA ASP A 104 -3.92 5.93 1.10
C ASP A 104 -4.60 5.75 2.48
N ASN A 105 -5.33 6.77 2.92
CA ASN A 105 -6.10 6.76 4.17
C ASN A 105 -7.60 6.49 3.95
N GLY A 106 -8.03 6.09 2.76
CA GLY A 106 -9.43 5.85 2.38
C GLY A 106 -10.22 7.08 1.95
N HIS A 107 -9.67 8.28 2.13
CA HIS A 107 -10.27 9.55 1.70
C HIS A 107 -9.38 10.32 0.71
N VAL A 108 -8.09 10.39 1.02
CA VAL A 108 -7.05 11.05 0.24
C VAL A 108 -5.80 10.19 0.25
N PHE A 109 -4.99 10.34 -0.80
CA PHE A 109 -3.77 9.57 -0.96
C PHE A 109 -2.61 10.46 -1.39
N ASP A 110 -1.39 10.05 -1.02
CA ASP A 110 -0.14 10.60 -1.48
C ASP A 110 0.52 9.65 -2.49
N VAL A 111 1.20 10.21 -3.50
CA VAL A 111 2.03 9.45 -4.43
C VAL A 111 3.41 10.07 -4.52
N ILE A 112 4.44 9.29 -4.24
CA ILE A 112 5.84 9.67 -4.44
C ILE A 112 6.43 8.86 -5.58
N TYR A 113 6.99 9.55 -6.56
CA TYR A 113 7.62 8.96 -7.74
C TYR A 113 9.15 9.00 -7.67
N GLY A 114 9.79 8.06 -8.39
CA GLY A 114 11.21 8.12 -8.73
C GLY A 114 12.11 7.22 -7.88
N ASN A 115 13.42 7.37 -8.05
CA ASN A 115 14.45 6.52 -7.43
C ASN A 115 14.79 6.95 -5.98
N LEU A 116 13.80 7.37 -5.22
CA LEU A 116 13.96 7.58 -3.79
C LEU A 116 13.71 6.25 -3.08
N SER A 117 14.51 5.95 -2.06
CA SER A 117 14.24 4.78 -1.21
C SER A 117 12.84 4.91 -0.58
N LEU A 118 12.11 3.80 -0.47
CA LEU A 118 10.75 3.75 0.06
C LEU A 118 10.67 4.36 1.46
N LYS A 119 11.65 4.07 2.32
CA LYS A 119 11.72 4.65 3.66
C LYS A 119 11.74 6.18 3.62
N LYS A 120 12.58 6.78 2.77
CA LYS A 120 12.65 8.24 2.60
C LYS A 120 11.37 8.79 1.95
N GLY A 121 10.74 8.02 1.06
CA GLY A 121 9.44 8.36 0.50
C GLY A 121 8.35 8.46 1.57
N LEU A 122 8.31 7.50 2.50
CA LEU A 122 7.39 7.51 3.64
C LEU A 122 7.67 8.66 4.60
N GLU A 123 8.94 8.92 4.93
CA GLU A 123 9.35 10.08 5.75
C GLU A 123 8.89 11.40 5.10
N ARG A 124 9.05 11.53 3.77
CA ARG A 124 8.58 12.71 3.04
C ARG A 124 7.05 12.87 3.07
N ILE A 125 6.29 11.77 3.05
CA ILE A 125 4.83 11.79 3.19
C ILE A 125 4.43 12.20 4.62
N VAL A 126 5.15 11.75 5.65
CA VAL A 126 4.91 12.21 7.03
C VAL A 126 5.13 13.72 7.15
N ASP A 127 6.18 14.24 6.51
CA ASP A 127 6.54 15.66 6.62
C ASP A 127 5.64 16.59 5.79
N GLN A 128 5.20 16.15 4.61
CA GLN A 128 4.62 17.04 3.59
C GLN A 128 3.37 16.48 2.89
N GLY A 129 2.94 15.27 3.21
CA GLY A 129 1.82 14.59 2.56
C GLY A 129 0.46 15.08 3.03
N VAL A 130 -0.56 14.83 2.22
CA VAL A 130 -1.96 15.18 2.50
C VAL A 130 -2.77 14.02 3.08
N SER A 131 -2.26 12.79 3.02
CA SER A 131 -2.88 11.59 3.63
C SER A 131 -2.91 11.63 5.16
N GLY A 132 -2.21 12.58 5.78
CA GLY A 132 -2.16 12.71 7.24
C GLY A 132 -1.45 11.54 7.93
N LEU A 133 -0.55 10.85 7.22
CA LEU A 133 0.29 9.81 7.81
C LEU A 133 1.14 10.40 8.94
N SER A 134 1.01 9.85 10.14
CA SER A 134 1.83 10.24 11.30
C SER A 134 3.03 9.32 11.49
N LEU A 135 4.05 9.82 12.18
CA LEU A 135 5.23 9.02 12.53
C LEU A 135 4.88 7.78 13.36
N GLU A 136 3.91 7.88 14.28
CA GLU A 136 3.46 6.74 15.08
C GLU A 136 2.85 5.63 14.23
N GLN A 137 2.02 5.99 13.24
CA GLN A 137 1.45 5.03 12.29
C GLN A 137 2.54 4.39 11.41
N LEU A 138 3.51 5.19 10.96
CA LEU A 138 4.64 4.68 10.18
C LEU A 138 5.50 3.71 11.00
N ARG A 139 5.78 4.02 12.27
CA ARG A 139 6.51 3.14 13.18
C ARG A 139 5.74 1.84 13.42
N GLY A 140 4.44 1.94 13.71
CA GLY A 140 3.57 0.77 13.87
C GLY A 140 3.50 -0.10 12.60
N HIS A 141 3.73 0.47 11.42
CA HIS A 141 3.84 -0.32 10.19
C HIS A 141 5.15 -1.12 10.12
N TYR A 142 6.28 -0.53 10.51
CA TYR A 142 7.59 -1.20 10.50
C TYR A 142 7.71 -2.33 11.54
N GLU A 143 6.90 -2.31 12.59
CA GLU A 143 6.90 -3.31 13.65
C GLU A 143 6.01 -4.54 13.37
N ARG A 144 5.32 -4.57 12.22
CA ARG A 144 4.44 -5.68 11.80
C ARG A 144 5.16 -6.79 11.04
#